data_AF-V6MFM2-F1
#
_entry.id   AF-V6MFM2-F1
#
_cell.length_a   1.000
_cell.length_b   1.000
_cell.length_c   1.000
_cell.angle_alpha   90.00
_cell.angle_beta   90.00
_cell.angle_gamma   90.00
#
_symmetry.space_group_name_H-M   'P 1'
#
loop_
_entity.id
_entity.type
_entity.pdbx_description
1 polymer ?
#
loop_
_entity_poly.entity_id
_entity_poly.type
_entity_poly.pdbx_seq_one_letter_code
_entity_poly.pdbx_strand_id
1 'polypeptide(L)'
;MEYRDIESKIRELLAGILELELPVEEIDSSQNLFSLGMDSMDCIKVIVAVEESFEIHFPDEDLVENFESIRSLVHYIAERRNETVPG
;
A
#
# COMPACT_ATOMS: atom_id res chain seq x y z
N MET A 1 11.97 1.30 -10.32
CA MET A 1 10.89 2.20 -9.86
C MET A 1 11.35 2.65 -8.49
N GLU A 2 11.58 3.94 -8.25
CA GLU A 2 12.20 4.33 -6.99
C GLU A 2 11.22 4.16 -5.81
N TYR A 3 11.72 4.05 -4.57
CA TYR A 3 10.89 3.89 -3.37
C TYR A 3 9.76 4.94 -3.27
N ARG A 4 10.05 6.18 -3.67
CA ARG A 4 9.07 7.28 -3.72
C ARG A 4 7.97 7.05 -4.76
N ASP A 5 8.30 6.42 -5.89
CA ASP A 5 7.31 6.08 -6.91
C ASP A 5 6.36 5.00 -6.40
N ILE A 6 6.88 4.02 -5.66
CA ILE A 6 6.07 2.98 -5.00
C ILE A 6 5.11 3.65 -4.00
N GLU A 7 5.63 4.53 -3.14
CA GLU A 7 4.82 5.23 -2.14
C GLU A 7 3.70 6.09 -2.76
N SER A 8 4.03 6.92 -3.74
CA SER A 8 3.03 7.73 -4.45
C SER A 8 1.96 6.86 -5.08
N LYS A 9 2.35 5.72 -5.68
CA LYS A 9 1.40 4.82 -6.32
C LYS A 9 0.48 4.12 -5.33
N ILE A 10 1.00 3.68 -4.17
CA ILE A 10 0.15 3.14 -3.11
C ILE A 10 -0.84 4.18 -2.61
N ARG A 11 -0.39 5.42 -2.39
CA ARG A 11 -1.28 6.50 -1.92
C ARG A 11 -2.42 6.76 -2.90
N GLU A 12 -2.13 6.79 -4.21
CA GLU A 12 -3.15 6.88 -5.26
C GLU A 12 -4.17 5.75 -5.20
N LEU A 13 -3.70 4.50 -5.10
CA LEU A 13 -4.57 3.32 -5.02
C LEU A 13 -5.48 3.39 -3.79
N LEU A 14 -4.92 3.75 -2.64
CA LEU A 14 -5.67 3.86 -1.38
C LEU A 14 -6.73 4.97 -1.43
N ALA A 15 -6.38 6.16 -1.90
CA ALA A 15 -7.35 7.24 -2.01
C ALA A 15 -8.50 6.89 -2.97
N GLY A 16 -8.21 6.17 -4.05
CA GLY A 16 -9.24 5.69 -4.97
C GLY A 16 -10.15 4.60 -4.39
N ILE A 17 -9.59 3.67 -3.61
CA ILE A 17 -10.33 2.54 -3.03
C ILE A 17 -11.15 2.97 -1.82
N LEU A 18 -10.58 3.81 -0.96
CA LEU A 18 -11.21 4.33 0.26
C LEU A 18 -12.07 5.56 0.01
N GLU A 19 -12.17 6.02 -1.25
CA GLU A 19 -12.91 7.21 -1.66
C GLU A 19 -12.58 8.45 -0.78
N LEU A 20 -11.31 8.60 -0.41
CA LEU A 20 -10.88 9.70 0.48
C LEU A 20 -11.02 11.04 -0.25
N GLU A 21 -11.70 12.00 0.39
CA GLU A 21 -11.81 13.38 -0.10
C GLU A 21 -10.52 14.20 0.14
N LEU A 22 -9.51 13.59 0.77
CA LEU A 22 -8.25 14.23 1.13
C LEU A 22 -7.19 14.01 0.05
N PRO A 23 -6.24 14.95 -0.15
CA PRO A 23 -5.11 14.74 -1.04
C PRO A 23 -4.28 13.53 -0.60
N VAL A 24 -3.85 12.71 -1.56
CA VAL A 24 -2.96 11.54 -1.35
C VAL A 24 -1.67 11.87 -0.60
N GLU A 25 -1.22 13.12 -0.71
CA GLU A 25 -0.03 13.67 -0.05
C GLU A 25 -0.22 13.87 1.46
N GLU A 26 -1.47 14.12 1.89
CA GLU A 26 -1.82 14.34 3.30
C GLU A 26 -1.99 13.04 4.10
N ILE A 27 -2.06 11.89 3.41
CA ILE A 27 -2.14 10.59 4.07
C ILE A 27 -0.78 10.27 4.69
N ASP A 28 -0.73 10.21 6.03
CA ASP A 28 0.49 9.86 6.76
C ASP A 28 0.86 8.41 6.48
N SER A 29 2.10 8.18 6.04
CA SER A 29 2.56 6.84 5.68
C SER A 29 2.65 5.88 6.86
N SER A 30 2.72 6.39 8.09
CA SER A 30 2.72 5.62 9.33
C SER A 30 1.33 5.44 9.94
N GLN A 31 0.31 6.11 9.40
CA GLN A 31 -1.05 5.99 9.92
C GLN A 31 -1.62 4.60 9.63
N ASN A 32 -2.41 4.13 10.59
CA ASN A 32 -3.12 2.87 10.46
C ASN A 32 -4.24 2.99 9.41
N LEU A 33 -4.20 2.15 8.37
CA LEU A 33 -5.16 2.19 7.26
C LEU A 33 -6.60 1.85 7.69
N PHE A 34 -6.77 0.95 8.64
CA PHE A 34 -8.10 0.66 9.22
C PHE A 34 -8.69 1.87 9.94
N SER A 35 -7.86 2.77 10.46
CA SER A 35 -8.32 4.04 11.04
C SER A 35 -8.77 5.06 9.98
N LEU A 36 -8.39 4.88 8.72
CA LEU A 36 -8.87 5.68 7.57
C LEU A 36 -10.17 5.12 6.98
N GLY A 37 -10.73 4.05 7.54
CA GLY A 37 -11.95 3.42 7.07
C GLY A 37 -11.72 2.19 6.18
N MET A 38 -10.50 1.69 6.07
CA MET A 38 -10.22 0.44 5.35
C MET A 38 -10.91 -0.74 6.03
N ASP A 39 -11.64 -1.52 5.24
CA ASP A 39 -12.23 -2.79 5.65
C ASP A 39 -11.54 -4.00 4.98
N SER A 40 -11.98 -5.21 5.33
CA SER A 40 -11.42 -6.45 4.77
C SER A 40 -11.60 -6.57 3.25
N MET A 41 -12.66 -6.00 2.68
CA MET A 41 -12.91 -6.02 1.23
C MET A 41 -11.97 -5.05 0.52
N ASP A 42 -11.73 -3.89 1.12
CA ASP A 42 -10.79 -2.89 0.61
C ASP A 42 -9.36 -3.39 0.66
N CYS A 43 -8.97 -4.13 1.71
CA CYS A 43 -7.67 -4.82 1.74
C CYS A 43 -7.50 -5.70 0.49
N ILE A 44 -8.48 -6.56 0.18
CA ILE A 44 -8.43 -7.44 -1.00
C ILE A 44 -8.29 -6.64 -2.29
N LYS A 45 -9.03 -5.53 -2.44
CA LYS A 45 -8.93 -4.66 -3.63
C LYS A 45 -7.54 -4.04 -3.76
N VAL A 46 -6.97 -3.54 -2.67
CA VAL A 46 -5.62 -2.94 -2.68
C VAL A 46 -4.59 -3.99 -3.04
N ILE A 47 -4.69 -5.20 -2.49
CA ILE A 47 -3.78 -6.32 -2.79
C ILE A 47 -3.77 -6.61 -4.29
N VAL A 48 -4.95 -6.86 -4.87
CA VAL A 48 -5.06 -7.15 -6.30
C VAL A 48 -4.49 -6.01 -7.14
N ALA A 49 -4.82 -4.75 -6.79
CA ALA A 49 -4.32 -3.59 -7.52
C ALA A 49 -2.80 -3.43 -7.41
N VAL A 50 -2.21 -3.78 -6.25
CA VAL A 50 -0.76 -3.74 -6.03
C VAL A 50 -0.07 -4.89 -6.78
N GLU A 51 -0.60 -6.11 -6.72
CA GLU A 51 -0.07 -7.25 -7.48
C GLU A 51 0.00 -6.94 -8.98
N GLU A 52 -1.09 -6.38 -9.53
CA GLU A 52 -1.17 -5.97 -10.94
C GLU A 52 -0.23 -4.79 -11.25
N SER A 53 -0.19 -3.76 -10.40
CA SER A 53 0.62 -2.56 -10.65
C SER A 53 2.13 -2.80 -10.55
N PHE A 54 2.52 -3.70 -9.66
CA PHE A 54 3.93 -3.94 -9.34
C PHE A 54 4.46 -5.28 -9.84
N GLU A 55 3.63 -6.10 -10.48
CA GLU A 55 3.96 -7.45 -10.96
C GLU A 55 4.54 -8.34 -9.83
N ILE A 56 3.95 -8.25 -8.64
CA ILE A 56 4.32 -9.04 -7.47
C ILE A 56 3.17 -9.99 -7.05
N HIS A 57 3.46 -10.92 -6.14
CA HIS A 57 2.46 -11.80 -5.56
C HIS A 57 2.51 -11.75 -4.03
N PHE A 58 1.36 -11.56 -3.39
CA PHE A 58 1.20 -11.65 -1.94
C PHE A 58 0.80 -13.09 -1.56
N PRO A 59 1.52 -13.71 -0.61
CA PRO A 59 1.05 -14.93 0.03
C PRO A 59 -0.27 -14.69 0.75
N ASP A 60 -1.18 -15.67 0.72
CA ASP A 60 -2.47 -15.58 1.44
C ASP A 60 -2.29 -15.32 2.95
N GLU A 61 -1.16 -15.76 3.52
CA GLU A 61 -0.83 -15.59 4.94
C GLU A 61 -0.43 -14.15 5.30
N ASP A 62 0.04 -13.37 4.33
CA ASP A 62 0.57 -12.00 4.52
C ASP A 62 -0.49 -10.89 4.36
N LEU A 63 -1.72 -11.27 3.95
CA LEU A 63 -2.79 -10.35 3.51
C LEU A 63 -3.24 -9.36 4.60
N VAL A 64 -3.12 -9.71 5.88
CA VAL A 64 -3.67 -8.89 6.98
C VAL A 64 -2.57 -8.18 7.77
N GLU A 65 -1.44 -8.85 8.02
CA GLU A 65 -0.39 -8.30 8.88
C GLU A 65 0.42 -7.18 8.21
N ASN A 66 0.58 -7.21 6.88
CA ASN A 66 1.34 -6.19 6.16
C ASN A 66 0.52 -4.95 5.76
N PHE A 67 -0.80 -4.97 5.98
CA PHE A 67 -1.75 -3.91 5.60
C PHE A 67 -2.00 -2.87 6.69
N GLU A 68 -1.17 -2.84 7.74
CA GLU A 68 -1.34 -1.85 8.81
C GLU A 68 -1.11 -0.41 8.34
N SER A 69 -0.11 -0.16 7.49
CA SER A 69 0.26 1.20 7.07
C SER A 69 0.79 1.24 5.64
N ILE A 70 0.76 2.43 5.02
CA ILE A 70 1.40 2.65 3.70
C ILE A 70 2.87 2.28 3.76
N ARG A 71 3.56 2.66 4.83
CA ARG A 71 4.99 2.38 5.01
C ARG A 71 5.29 0.90 4.97
N SER A 72 4.50 0.08 5.68
CA SER A 72 4.64 -1.38 5.67
C SER A 72 4.47 -1.94 4.27
N LEU A 73 3.44 -1.48 3.54
CA LEU A 73 3.19 -1.91 2.17
C LEU A 73 4.31 -1.52 1.21
N VAL A 74 4.76 -0.25 1.25
CA VAL A 74 5.85 0.23 0.39
C VAL A 74 7.12 -0.56 0.66
N HIS A 75 7.44 -0.81 1.93
CA HIS A 75 8.60 -1.60 2.32
C HIS A 75 8.52 -3.02 1.76
N TYR A 76 7.37 -3.69 1.94
CA TYR A 76 7.14 -5.04 1.45
C TYR A 76 7.31 -5.13 -0.08
N ILE A 77 6.74 -4.18 -0.83
CA ILE A 77 6.89 -4.13 -2.29
C ILE A 77 8.34 -3.87 -2.68
N ALA A 78 9.01 -2.93 -2.01
CA ALA A 78 10.39 -2.59 -2.29
C ALA A 78 11.32 -3.80 -2.10
N GLU A 79 11.15 -4.55 -1.00
CA GLU A 79 11.90 -5.78 -0.75
C GLU A 79 11.66 -6.84 -1.84
N ARG A 80 10.40 -7.07 -2.23
CA ARG A 80 10.04 -8.04 -3.28
C ARG A 80 10.58 -7.65 -4.66
N ARG A 81 10.66 -6.35 -4.95
CA ARG A 81 11.21 -5.81 -6.19
C ARG A 81 12.73 -5.61 -6.15
N ASN A 82 13.37 -5.93 -5.03
CA ASN A 82 14.81 -5.74 -4.80
C ASN A 82 15.24 -4.27 -4.99
N GLU A 83 14.33 -3.35 -4.67
CA GLU A 83 14.55 -1.90 -4.73
C GLU A 83 15.18 -1.42 -3.40
N THR A 84 16.10 -0.46 -3.47
CA THR A 84 16.79 0.07 -2.29
C THR A 84 15.81 0.76 -1.34
N VAL A 85 15.59 0.15 -0.18
CA VAL A 85 14.88 0.77 0.94
C VAL A 85 15.75 1.92 1.48
N PRO A 86 15.25 3.15 1.57
CA PRO A 86 15.92 4.22 2.29
C PRO A 86 15.97 3.85 3.78
N GLY A 87 17.16 3.67 4.32
CA GLY A 87 17.40 3.42 5.75
C GLY A 87 17.20 4.66 6.62
#